data_AF-A0A1W9PWA7-F1
#
_entry.id   AF-A0A1W9PWA7-F1
#
_cell.length_a   1.000
_cell.length_b   1.000
_cell.length_c   1.000
_cell.angle_alpha   90.00
_cell.angle_beta   90.00
_cell.angle_gamma   90.00
#
_symmetry.space_group_name_H-M   'P 1'
#
loop_
_entity.id
_entity.type
_entity.pdbx_description
1 polymer ?
#
loop_
_entity_poly.entity_id
_entity_poly.type
_entity_poly.pdbx_seq_one_letter_code
_entity_poly.pdbx_strand_id
1 'polypeptide(L)'
;IVSAPKPLFVENDELEKNEIKQVDWSAEGADVSVRRTVFRDGQVFFEDVFNTHYEPWQAVCEYGPDTNNPEKKAKDQGKCQ
;
A
#
# COMPACT_ATOMS: atom_id res chain seq x y z
N ILE A 1 -12.02 -2.04 2.88
CA ILE A 1 -10.58 -2.33 2.69
C ILE A 1 -10.29 -2.20 1.21
N VAL A 2 -9.25 -1.45 0.85
CA VAL A 2 -8.80 -1.22 -0.52
C VAL A 2 -7.47 -1.94 -0.67
N SER A 3 -7.38 -2.89 -1.59
CA SER A 3 -6.18 -3.70 -1.78
C SER A 3 -4.98 -2.85 -2.17
N ALA A 4 -3.79 -3.18 -1.66
CA ALA A 4 -2.54 -2.61 -2.11
C ALA A 4 -2.34 -2.81 -3.63
N PRO A 5 -1.74 -1.83 -4.35
CA PRO A 5 -1.29 -2.05 -5.71
C PRO A 5 -0.22 -3.14 -5.77
N LYS A 6 0.05 -3.63 -6.99
CA LYS A 6 1.15 -4.56 -7.22
C LYS A 6 2.49 -3.90 -6.83
N PRO A 7 3.47 -4.67 -6.33
CA PRO A 7 4.79 -4.14 -6.05
C PRO A 7 5.43 -3.48 -7.27
N LEU A 8 6.14 -2.37 -7.04
CA LEU A 8 6.92 -1.68 -8.05
C LEU A 8 8.37 -2.17 -8.01
N PHE A 9 8.94 -2.45 -9.19
CA PHE A 9 10.34 -2.84 -9.34
C PHE A 9 11.11 -1.76 -10.09
N VAL A 10 12.16 -1.23 -9.46
CA VAL A 10 12.96 -0.11 -9.99
C VAL A 10 14.43 -0.54 -10.09
N GLU A 11 15.06 -0.31 -11.23
CA GLU A 11 16.50 -0.55 -11.36
C GLU A 11 17.29 0.52 -10.58
N ASN A 12 18.31 0.10 -9.84
CA ASN A 12 19.21 0.98 -9.10
C ASN A 12 20.66 0.58 -9.40
N ASP A 13 21.38 1.45 -10.12
CA ASP A 13 22.78 1.26 -10.53
C ASP A 13 23.77 1.23 -9.35
N GLU A 14 23.36 1.67 -8.15
CA GLU A 14 24.17 1.61 -6.94
C GLU A 14 24.16 0.22 -6.29
N LEU A 15 23.22 -0.65 -6.65
CA LEU A 15 23.15 -2.02 -6.14
C LEU A 15 24.07 -2.95 -6.92
N GLU A 16 24.55 -4.00 -6.26
CA GLU A 16 25.36 -5.01 -6.94
C GLU A 16 24.53 -5.71 -8.02
N LYS A 17 25.22 -6.22 -9.05
CA LYS A 17 24.58 -7.05 -10.07
C LYS A 17 23.72 -8.10 -9.40
N ASN A 18 22.50 -8.28 -9.91
CA ASN A 18 21.59 -9.31 -9.43
C ASN A 18 21.05 -9.11 -7.99
N GLU A 19 21.37 -8.02 -7.31
CA GLU A 19 20.87 -7.73 -5.96
C GLU A 19 19.39 -7.31 -6.01
N ILE A 20 18.60 -7.75 -5.02
CA ILE A 20 17.21 -7.28 -4.80
C ILE A 20 17.14 -6.66 -3.41
N LYS A 21 16.64 -5.44 -3.32
CA LYS A 21 16.46 -4.71 -2.07
C LYS A 21 15.03 -4.19 -1.95
N GLN A 22 14.30 -4.67 -0.95
CA GLN A 22 13.00 -4.10 -0.63
C GLN A 22 13.21 -2.81 0.18
N VAL A 23 12.64 -1.72 -0.31
CA VAL A 23 12.78 -0.38 0.29
C VAL A 23 11.46 0.14 0.84
N ASP A 24 10.33 -0.42 0.40
CA ASP A 24 8.99 -0.09 0.92
C ASP A 24 8.06 -1.31 0.97
N TRP A 25 7.03 -1.26 1.82
CA TRP A 25 6.11 -2.36 2.08
C TRP A 25 4.68 -1.98 1.72
N SER A 26 3.95 -2.95 1.17
CA SER A 26 2.55 -2.78 0.83
C SER A 26 1.71 -2.60 2.10
N ALA A 27 0.73 -1.70 2.02
CA ALA A 27 -0.28 -1.53 3.04
C ALA A 27 -1.64 -1.40 2.38
N GLU A 28 -2.64 -2.07 2.92
CA GLU A 28 -4.01 -1.91 2.45
C GLU A 28 -4.54 -0.52 2.86
N GLY A 29 -5.29 0.08 1.94
CA GLY A 29 -6.07 1.27 2.19
C GLY A 29 -7.45 0.94 2.74
N ALA A 30 -8.27 1.96 2.93
CA ALA A 30 -9.65 1.78 3.38
C ALA A 30 -10.53 2.99 3.05
N ASP A 31 -11.75 2.72 2.58
CA ASP A 31 -12.84 3.66 2.66
C ASP A 31 -13.56 3.51 4.00
N VAL A 32 -13.64 4.60 4.76
CA VAL A 32 -14.29 4.65 6.08
C VAL A 32 -15.39 5.68 6.06
N SER A 33 -16.61 5.25 6.36
CA SER A 33 -17.77 6.11 6.54
C SER A 33 -18.21 6.09 8.01
N VAL A 34 -18.17 7.25 8.67
CA VAL A 34 -18.68 7.44 10.02
C VAL A 34 -20.00 8.18 9.96
N ARG A 35 -21.08 7.53 10.43
CA ARG A 35 -22.38 8.18 10.62
C ARG A 35 -22.50 8.66 12.05
N ARG A 36 -22.78 9.95 12.24
CA ARG A 36 -23.07 10.54 13.54
C ARG A 36 -24.53 10.95 13.60
N THR A 37 -25.23 10.50 14.63
CA THR A 37 -26.57 10.99 14.97
C THR A 37 -26.50 11.66 16.34
N VAL A 38 -26.89 12.93 16.39
CA VAL A 38 -26.95 13.71 17.64
C VAL A 38 -28.40 13.84 18.03
N PHE A 39 -28.72 13.55 19.29
CA PHE A 39 -30.07 13.71 19.83
C PHE A 39 -30.12 14.89 20.80
N ARG A 40 -31.24 15.61 20.81
CA ARG A 40 -31.60 16.60 21.82
C ARG A 40 -33.05 16.39 22.21
N ASP A 41 -33.29 16.21 23.50
CA ASP A 41 -34.63 15.97 24.05
C ASP A 41 -35.36 14.78 23.39
N GLY A 42 -34.62 13.71 23.09
CA GLY A 42 -35.14 12.49 22.47
C GLY A 42 -35.43 12.60 20.97
N GLN A 43 -35.19 13.76 20.37
CA GLN A 43 -35.36 13.99 18.93
C GLN A 43 -33.99 14.07 18.26
N VAL A 44 -33.92 13.62 17.00
CA VAL A 44 -32.71 13.81 16.19
C VAL A 44 -32.50 15.31 15.99
N PHE A 45 -31.34 15.78 16.44
CA PHE A 45 -30.92 17.16 16.30
C PHE A 45 -30.00 17.33 15.10
N PHE A 46 -29.05 16.41 14.90
CA PHE A 46 -28.20 16.36 13.72
C PHE A 46 -28.00 14.94 13.22
N GLU A 47 -27.84 14.80 11.90
CA GLU A 47 -27.31 13.61 11.27
C GLU A 47 -26.22 14.02 10.29
N ASP A 48 -25.04 13.43 10.45
CA ASP A 48 -23.86 13.73 9.64
C ASP A 48 -23.24 12.44 9.13
N VAL A 49 -22.59 12.53 7.97
CA VAL A 49 -21.75 11.47 7.42
C VAL A 49 -20.38 12.04 7.13
N PHE A 50 -19.35 11.43 7.71
CA PHE A 50 -17.94 11.72 7.44
C PHE A 50 -17.37 10.58 6.63
N ASN A 51 -16.75 10.89 5.49
CA ASN A 51 -16.09 9.89 4.66
C ASN A 51 -14.60 10.20 4.60
N THR A 52 -13.78 9.19 4.81
CA THR A 52 -12.33 9.26 4.68
C THR A 52 -11.87 8.15 3.76
N HIS A 53 -11.04 8.50 2.79
CA HIS A 53 -10.33 7.55 1.94
C HIS A 53 -8.87 7.46 2.39
N TYR A 54 -8.47 6.30 2.89
CA TYR A 54 -7.08 5.96 3.16
C TYR A 54 -6.51 5.30 1.92
N GLU A 55 -5.59 6.00 1.25
CA GLU A 55 -4.93 5.49 0.04
C GLU A 55 -4.13 4.22 0.37
N PRO A 56 -4.28 3.15 -0.44
CA PRO A 56 -3.44 1.97 -0.29
C PRO A 56 -1.99 2.27 -0.71
N TRP A 57 -1.04 1.61 -0.08
CA TRP A 57 0.38 1.80 -0.32
C TRP A 57 0.99 0.59 -1.05
N GLN A 58 1.81 0.86 -2.07
CA GLN A 58 2.48 -0.18 -2.85
C GLN A 58 3.83 -0.56 -2.22
N ALA A 59 4.21 -1.83 -2.26
CA ALA A 59 5.58 -2.23 -1.95
C ALA A 59 6.53 -1.76 -3.06
N VAL A 60 7.79 -1.49 -2.72
CA VAL A 60 8.82 -1.11 -3.70
C VAL A 60 10.06 -1.96 -3.48
N CYS A 61 10.52 -2.60 -4.56
CA CYS A 61 11.80 -3.29 -4.63
C CYS A 61 12.71 -2.60 -5.64
N GLU A 62 13.92 -2.30 -5.19
CA GLU A 62 15.02 -1.95 -6.07
C GLU A 62 15.76 -3.21 -6.49
N TYR A 63 16.26 -3.23 -7.72
CA TYR A 63 17.11 -4.31 -8.23
C TYR A 63 18.36 -3.75 -8.89
N GLY A 64 19.49 -4.44 -8.71
CA GLY A 64 20.73 -4.03 -9.34
C GLY A 64 20.80 -4.41 -10.82
N PRO A 65 21.77 -3.86 -11.57
CA PRO A 65 21.89 -4.09 -13.01
C PRO A 65 22.00 -5.57 -13.39
N ASP A 66 21.65 -5.87 -14.65
CA ASP A 66 21.65 -7.22 -15.23
C ASP A 66 20.77 -8.26 -14.48
N THR A 67 19.81 -7.82 -13.67
CA THR A 67 18.88 -8.73 -12.99
C THR A 67 17.84 -9.26 -13.97
N ASN A 68 17.95 -10.53 -14.35
CA ASN A 68 16.96 -11.18 -15.20
C ASN A 68 15.69 -11.53 -14.38
N ASN A 69 14.54 -11.00 -14.79
CA ASN A 69 13.24 -11.18 -14.14
C ASN A 69 13.27 -10.86 -12.63
N PRO A 70 13.36 -9.56 -12.27
CA PRO A 70 13.48 -9.12 -10.87
C PRO A 70 12.28 -9.53 -10.01
N GLU A 71 11.08 -9.58 -10.59
CA GLU A 71 9.86 -10.02 -9.90
C GLU A 71 9.96 -11.46 -9.40
N LYS A 72 10.34 -12.40 -10.28
CA LYS A 72 10.53 -13.80 -9.90
C LYS A 72 11.60 -13.93 -8.83
N LYS A 73 12.71 -13.21 -9.00
CA LYS A 73 13.84 -13.27 -8.08
C LYS A 73 13.49 -12.74 -6.69
N ALA A 74 12.74 -11.65 -6.60
CA ALA A 74 12.25 -11.12 -5.34
C ALA A 74 11.31 -12.10 -4.65
N LYS A 75 10.40 -12.72 -5.41
CA LYS A 75 9.51 -13.76 -4.90
C LYS A 75 10.27 -14.95 -4.33
N ASP A 76 11.28 -15.44 -5.04
CA ASP A 76 12.16 -16.53 -4.59
C ASP A 76 12.93 -16.17 -3.30
N GLN A 77 13.21 -14.88 -3.08
CA GLN A 77 13.84 -14.34 -1.86
C GLN A 77 12.84 -13.95 -0.75
N GLY A 78 11.54 -14.12 -0.96
CA GLY A 78 10.51 -13.70 0.00
C GLY A 78 10.35 -12.18 0.15
N LYS A 79 10.78 -11.40 -0.85
CA LYS A 79 10.68 -9.93 -0.88
C LYS A 79 9.59 -9.46 -1.84
N CYS A 80 9.00 -8.29 -1.55
CA CYS A 80 7.99 -7.63 -2.39
C CYS A 80 6.90 -8.57 -2.87
N GLN A 81 6.13 -9.12 -1.91
CA GLN A 81 4.98 -9.97 -2.12
C GLN A 81 3.67 -9.21 -1.95
#